data_AF-A0A5R1NN01-F1
#
_entry.id   AF-A0A5R1NN01-F1
#
_cell.length_a   1.000
_cell.length_b   1.000
_cell.length_c   1.000
_cell.angle_alpha   90.00
_cell.angle_beta   90.00
_cell.angle_gamma   90.00
#
_symmetry.space_group_name_H-M   'P 1'
#
loop_
_entity.id
_entity.type
_entity.pdbx_description
1 polymer ?
#
loop_
_entity_poly.entity_id
_entity_poly.type
_entity_poly.pdbx_seq_one_letter_code
_entity_poly.pdbx_strand_id
1 'polypeptide(L)'
;MAGLGMSGPRSGFTVRRRLGLSVAGLTAVLALVLTACAQSPSGQGDRNPDSPPLAGPGPGAESSAVGLVNLWRVSGAEGEEPDTWLRLDVPDFQLWRGCGMIQGSWQATEGLFLASTYGASGECVTGATLPRVAWLESVTGYRAAGDGWTLSDSNGAVVATLTLDGGPDPIQTAAEFYTEPPVITDKIREEFRQPAPLPRGFTPATPENLAGR
;
A
#
# COMPACT_ATOMS: atom_id res chain seq x y z
N MET A 1 57.44 38.06 -48.11
CA MET A 1 57.90 37.83 -46.72
C MET A 1 57.21 36.57 -46.24
N ALA A 2 57.86 35.39 -46.33
CA ALA A 2 58.80 34.84 -45.34
C ALA A 2 58.17 34.80 -43.93
N GLY A 3 57.95 33.68 -43.25
CA GLY A 3 58.28 32.27 -43.51
C GLY A 3 58.24 31.49 -42.19
N LEU A 4 58.15 30.15 -42.32
CA LEU A 4 58.52 29.09 -41.34
C LEU A 4 57.51 28.84 -40.19
N GLY A 5 57.09 27.62 -39.86
CA GLY A 5 57.54 26.29 -40.27
C GLY A 5 57.72 25.37 -39.05
N MET A 6 57.51 24.06 -39.27
CA MET A 6 57.74 22.88 -38.39
C MET A 6 56.51 22.39 -37.60
N SER A 7 55.85 21.27 -37.93
CA SER A 7 56.23 19.86 -38.19
C SER A 7 56.60 19.01 -36.97
N GLY A 8 55.64 18.14 -36.58
CA GLY A 8 55.78 16.71 -36.20
C GLY A 8 56.42 16.36 -34.84
N PRO A 9 56.35 15.08 -34.36
CA PRO A 9 55.85 13.87 -35.02
C PRO A 9 54.90 12.97 -34.19
N ARG A 10 54.49 11.87 -34.84
CA ARG A 10 53.77 10.66 -34.39
C ARG A 10 54.58 9.79 -33.41
N SER A 11 53.89 8.99 -32.58
CA SER A 11 54.20 7.60 -32.14
C SER A 11 53.18 7.22 -31.05
N GLY A 12 52.53 6.06 -30.95
CA GLY A 12 52.82 4.71 -31.44
C GLY A 12 53.03 3.77 -30.24
N PHE A 13 52.20 2.73 -30.13
CA PHE A 13 52.33 1.53 -29.26
C PHE A 13 52.18 1.75 -27.72
N THR A 14 51.56 0.89 -26.91
CA THR A 14 51.59 -0.58 -26.92
C THR A 14 50.43 -1.14 -26.06
N VAL A 15 49.75 -2.18 -26.54
CA VAL A 15 48.99 -3.12 -25.71
C VAL A 15 49.97 -3.95 -24.89
N ARG A 16 49.78 -4.07 -23.56
CA ARG A 16 50.39 -5.15 -22.77
C ARG A 16 49.35 -5.83 -21.89
N ARG A 17 48.90 -6.96 -22.44
CA ARG A 17 48.33 -8.12 -21.75
C ARG A 17 49.27 -8.54 -20.61
N ARG A 18 48.78 -8.67 -19.39
CA ARG A 18 49.43 -9.50 -18.36
C ARG A 18 48.53 -10.69 -18.08
N LEU A 19 48.94 -11.84 -18.61
CA LEU A 19 48.61 -13.14 -18.06
C LEU A 19 49.25 -13.25 -16.67
N GLY A 20 48.51 -13.79 -15.72
CA GLY A 20 49.03 -14.33 -14.47
C GLY A 20 48.17 -15.52 -14.06
N LEU A 21 48.56 -16.72 -14.51
CA LEU A 21 48.17 -17.98 -13.89
C LEU A 21 48.95 -18.12 -12.57
N SER A 22 48.30 -18.56 -11.50
CA SER A 22 48.89 -19.33 -10.37
C SER A 22 47.71 -19.97 -9.62
N VAL A 23 47.38 -21.22 -9.93
CA VAL A 23 47.79 -22.47 -9.24
C VAL A 23 47.10 -22.67 -7.89
N ALA A 24 46.42 -23.82 -7.86
CA ALA A 24 45.66 -24.48 -6.81
C ALA A 24 46.26 -24.46 -5.38
N GLY A 25 45.35 -24.41 -4.41
CA GLY A 25 45.57 -24.84 -3.04
C GLY A 25 44.28 -25.43 -2.48
N LEU A 26 44.19 -26.76 -2.49
CA LEU A 26 43.09 -27.58 -2.01
C LEU A 26 43.41 -28.00 -0.56
N THR A 27 42.57 -27.65 0.42
CA THR A 27 42.22 -28.52 1.58
C THR A 27 41.18 -27.87 2.49
N ALA A 28 40.19 -28.67 2.85
CA ALA A 28 39.00 -28.35 3.63
C ALA A 28 39.18 -28.69 5.12
N VAL A 29 38.56 -27.94 6.04
CA VAL A 29 38.00 -28.48 7.30
C VAL A 29 36.77 -27.67 7.71
N LEU A 30 35.76 -28.45 8.08
CA LEU A 30 34.43 -28.18 8.62
C LEU A 30 34.44 -27.42 9.95
N ALA A 31 33.54 -26.44 10.11
CA ALA A 31 33.02 -26.02 11.42
C ALA A 31 31.53 -25.66 11.29
N LEU A 32 30.66 -26.55 11.78
CA LEU A 32 29.26 -26.24 12.06
C LEU A 32 29.21 -25.18 13.17
N VAL A 33 28.54 -24.05 12.91
CA VAL A 33 28.07 -23.16 13.98
C VAL A 33 26.53 -23.14 13.90
N LEU A 34 25.91 -23.90 14.79
CA LEU A 34 24.51 -23.78 15.15
C LEU A 34 24.36 -22.49 15.97
N THR A 35 23.88 -21.41 15.35
CA THR A 35 23.42 -20.23 16.09
C THR A 35 21.93 -20.02 15.83
N ALA A 36 21.18 -20.65 16.73
CA ALA A 36 19.94 -20.20 17.36
C ALA A 36 19.06 -19.22 16.59
N CYS A 37 17.85 -19.68 16.27
CA CYS A 37 16.67 -18.82 16.24
C CYS A 37 16.53 -18.15 17.63
N ALA A 38 17.08 -16.96 17.79
CA ALA A 38 16.72 -16.11 18.92
C ALA A 38 15.29 -15.62 18.68
N GLN A 39 14.31 -16.33 19.26
CA GLN A 39 13.02 -15.74 19.58
C GLN A 39 13.30 -14.54 20.48
N SER A 40 13.08 -13.33 19.96
CA SER A 40 13.06 -12.14 20.79
C SER A 40 11.99 -12.31 21.86
N PRO A 41 12.30 -11.98 23.13
CA PRO A 41 11.33 -12.05 24.20
C PRO A 41 10.17 -11.12 23.86
N SER A 42 8.95 -11.63 24.08
CA SER A 42 7.71 -10.87 24.09
C SER A 42 7.86 -9.70 25.06
N GLY A 43 8.28 -8.56 24.53
CA GLY A 43 8.22 -7.26 25.16
C GLY A 43 6.76 -6.87 25.30
N GLN A 44 6.14 -7.33 26.38
CA GLN A 44 4.91 -6.77 26.90
C GLN A 44 5.26 -5.39 27.49
N GLY A 45 5.32 -4.40 26.61
CA GLY A 45 5.57 -3.00 26.93
C GLY A 45 4.89 -2.13 25.89
N ASP A 46 3.84 -1.43 26.32
CA ASP A 46 3.23 -0.25 25.71
C ASP A 46 2.80 -0.36 24.24
N ARG A 47 1.73 -1.13 23.99
CA ARG A 47 1.01 -1.05 22.72
C ARG A 47 0.03 0.13 22.76
N ASN A 48 0.06 0.99 21.73
CA ASN A 48 -0.94 2.04 21.54
C ASN A 48 -2.35 1.41 21.49
N PRO A 49 -3.35 1.93 22.23
CA PRO A 49 -4.74 1.45 22.13
C PRO A 49 -5.31 1.45 20.69
N ASP A 50 -4.72 2.21 19.77
CA ASP A 50 -5.14 2.28 18.36
C ASP A 50 -4.45 1.24 17.43
N SER A 51 -3.65 0.31 17.95
CA SER A 51 -2.95 -0.71 17.13
C SER A 51 -3.79 -1.97 16.84
N PRO A 52 -3.70 -2.58 15.63
CA PRO A 52 -4.51 -3.75 15.27
C PRO A 52 -4.14 -5.07 16.02
N PRO A 53 -5.14 -5.93 16.33
CA PRO A 53 -4.92 -7.22 16.97
C PRO A 53 -4.35 -8.30 16.02
N LEU A 54 -3.70 -9.32 16.60
CA LEU A 54 -3.17 -10.51 15.89
C LEU A 54 -4.00 -11.75 16.29
N ALA A 55 -4.39 -12.55 15.29
CA ALA A 55 -5.38 -13.64 15.27
C ALA A 55 -6.83 -13.16 15.03
N GLY A 56 -7.44 -13.69 13.95
CA GLY A 56 -8.70 -13.22 13.39
C GLY A 56 -9.86 -13.28 14.39
N PRO A 57 -10.71 -12.25 14.48
CA PRO A 57 -11.77 -12.18 15.48
C PRO A 57 -12.82 -13.27 15.25
N GLY A 58 -13.34 -13.85 16.35
CA GLY A 58 -14.50 -14.74 16.28
C GLY A 58 -15.77 -14.01 15.81
N PRO A 59 -16.86 -14.72 15.54
CA PRO A 59 -18.12 -14.11 15.11
C PRO A 59 -18.60 -13.03 16.09
N GLY A 60 -19.07 -11.89 15.56
CA GLY A 60 -19.53 -10.76 16.36
C GLY A 60 -18.43 -9.94 17.04
N ALA A 61 -17.16 -10.34 16.93
CA ALA A 61 -16.04 -9.49 17.33
C ALA A 61 -15.81 -8.40 16.29
N GLU A 62 -15.21 -7.29 16.73
CA GLU A 62 -14.90 -6.15 15.88
C GLU A 62 -13.80 -6.50 14.87
N SER A 63 -14.04 -6.19 13.59
CA SER A 63 -13.04 -6.33 12.53
C SER A 63 -11.86 -5.39 12.74
N SER A 64 -10.66 -5.84 12.40
CA SER A 64 -9.51 -4.93 12.27
C SER A 64 -9.75 -3.80 11.25
N ALA A 65 -10.72 -3.97 10.35
CA ALA A 65 -11.15 -2.96 9.38
C ALA A 65 -11.67 -1.67 10.02
N VAL A 66 -12.12 -1.69 11.29
CA VAL A 66 -12.49 -0.45 11.99
C VAL A 66 -11.32 0.53 12.03
N GLY A 67 -10.09 0.02 12.09
CA GLY A 67 -8.88 0.83 12.08
C GLY A 67 -8.51 1.38 10.71
N LEU A 68 -9.22 1.03 9.64
CA LEU A 68 -9.11 1.71 8.34
C LEU A 68 -9.88 3.04 8.33
N VAL A 69 -10.84 3.24 9.24
CA VAL A 69 -11.60 4.49 9.32
C VAL A 69 -10.69 5.60 9.84
N ASN A 70 -10.19 6.43 8.92
CA ASN A 70 -9.30 7.54 9.23
C ASN A 70 -9.12 8.46 8.00
N LEU A 71 -8.27 9.46 8.16
CA LEU A 71 -7.69 10.24 7.08
C LEU A 71 -6.22 9.82 6.88
N TRP A 72 -5.94 9.22 5.72
CA TRP A 72 -4.65 8.61 5.43
C TRP A 72 -3.89 9.40 4.38
N ARG A 73 -2.58 9.53 4.56
CA ARG A 73 -1.65 9.87 3.48
C ARG A 73 -1.40 8.63 2.63
N VAL A 74 -1.52 8.76 1.31
CA VAL A 74 -1.31 7.66 0.36
C VAL A 74 0.10 7.71 -0.22
N SER A 75 0.76 6.56 -0.31
CA SER A 75 2.05 6.43 -0.96
C SER A 75 2.18 5.11 -1.73
N GLY A 76 3.04 5.09 -2.75
CA GLY A 76 3.31 3.89 -3.55
C GLY A 76 2.18 3.47 -4.50
N ALA A 77 1.08 4.23 -4.54
CA ALA A 77 -0.02 4.02 -5.47
C ALA A 77 0.32 4.53 -6.87
N GLU A 78 0.00 3.73 -7.88
CA GLU A 78 0.25 4.08 -9.28
C GLU A 78 -0.54 5.34 -9.68
N GLY A 79 0.17 6.35 -10.18
CA GLY A 79 -0.42 7.60 -10.66
C GLY A 79 -0.79 8.59 -9.56
N GLU A 80 -0.47 8.31 -8.30
CA GLU A 80 -0.69 9.26 -7.20
C GLU A 80 0.54 10.13 -6.95
N GLU A 81 0.29 11.41 -6.76
CA GLU A 81 1.29 12.37 -6.32
C GLU A 81 1.55 12.23 -4.81
N PRO A 82 2.69 12.74 -4.29
CA PRO A 82 2.96 12.70 -2.87
C PRO A 82 1.80 13.23 -2.05
N ASP A 83 1.23 14.38 -2.45
CA ASP A 83 0.13 15.09 -1.78
C ASP A 83 -1.24 14.50 -2.11
N THR A 84 -1.40 13.21 -1.82
CA THR A 84 -2.65 12.47 -1.97
C THR A 84 -3.14 11.96 -0.62
N TRP A 85 -4.41 12.27 -0.30
CA TRP A 85 -5.03 11.82 0.95
C TRP A 85 -6.29 10.99 0.68
N LEU A 86 -6.42 9.88 1.39
CA LEU A 86 -7.59 9.00 1.35
C LEU A 86 -8.31 9.10 2.69
N ARG A 87 -9.48 9.72 2.70
CA ARG A 87 -10.41 9.66 3.83
C ARG A 87 -11.30 8.43 3.67
N LEU A 88 -11.28 7.53 4.63
CA LEU A 88 -12.15 6.35 4.70
C LEU A 88 -13.16 6.57 5.83
N ASP A 89 -14.41 6.88 5.47
CA ASP A 89 -15.54 7.02 6.40
C ASP A 89 -16.60 5.97 6.04
N VAL A 90 -17.55 5.66 6.92
CA VAL A 90 -18.54 4.62 6.59
C VAL A 90 -19.81 5.27 6.01
N PRO A 91 -20.25 4.90 4.80
CA PRO A 91 -19.73 3.87 3.88
C PRO A 91 -18.80 4.40 2.76
N ASP A 92 -18.42 5.67 2.83
CA ASP A 92 -17.82 6.41 1.71
C ASP A 92 -16.33 6.68 1.86
N PHE A 93 -15.60 6.57 0.76
CA PHE A 93 -14.23 7.09 0.66
C PHE A 93 -14.19 8.41 -0.08
N GLN A 94 -13.18 9.22 0.24
CA GLN A 94 -12.84 10.43 -0.50
C GLN A 94 -11.33 10.43 -0.76
N LEU A 95 -10.94 10.51 -2.02
CA LEU A 95 -9.56 10.65 -2.45
C LEU A 95 -9.31 12.10 -2.87
N TRP A 96 -8.45 12.77 -2.12
CA TRP A 96 -8.03 14.15 -2.33
C TRP A 96 -6.77 14.17 -3.18
N ARG A 97 -6.83 14.92 -4.27
CA ARG A 97 -5.71 15.16 -5.21
C ARG A 97 -5.65 16.65 -5.53
N GLY A 98 -4.57 17.07 -6.21
CA GLY A 98 -4.45 18.45 -6.71
C GLY A 98 -5.58 18.88 -7.65
N CYS A 99 -6.26 17.94 -8.32
CA CYS A 99 -7.40 18.24 -9.19
C CYS A 99 -8.74 18.43 -8.44
N GLY A 100 -8.81 18.13 -7.14
CA GLY A 100 -10.06 18.08 -6.38
C GLY A 100 -10.26 16.76 -5.64
N MET A 101 -11.52 16.34 -5.48
CA MET A 101 -11.87 15.11 -4.76
C MET A 101 -12.55 14.09 -5.67
N ILE A 102 -12.20 12.82 -5.50
CA ILE A 102 -12.92 11.66 -6.03
C ILE A 102 -13.63 10.96 -4.88
N GLN A 103 -14.86 10.53 -5.10
CA GLN A 103 -15.73 9.93 -4.09
C GLN A 103 -16.19 8.56 -4.54
N GLY A 104 -16.34 7.67 -3.57
CA GLY A 104 -16.85 6.34 -3.82
C GLY A 104 -17.30 5.66 -2.55
N SER A 105 -17.76 4.43 -2.67
CA SER A 105 -18.09 3.58 -1.53
C SER A 105 -16.97 2.58 -1.28
N TRP A 106 -16.84 2.17 -0.03
CA TRP A 106 -15.96 1.07 0.33
C TRP A 106 -16.59 0.19 1.42
N GLN A 107 -16.08 -1.03 1.50
CA GLN A 107 -16.41 -2.02 2.51
C GLN A 107 -15.16 -2.84 2.83
N ALA A 108 -15.10 -3.33 4.06
CA ALA A 108 -14.05 -4.23 4.48
C ALA A 108 -14.55 -5.20 5.56
N THR A 109 -14.05 -6.42 5.52
CA THR A 109 -14.19 -7.42 6.59
C THR A 109 -12.81 -7.72 7.15
N GLU A 110 -12.61 -8.84 7.86
CA GLU A 110 -11.27 -9.19 8.31
C GLU A 110 -10.34 -9.44 7.10
N GLY A 111 -9.41 -8.51 6.87
CA GLY A 111 -8.37 -8.60 5.83
C GLY A 111 -8.84 -8.45 4.37
N LEU A 112 -10.14 -8.30 4.11
CA LEU A 112 -10.70 -8.06 2.77
C LEU A 112 -11.11 -6.60 2.63
N PHE A 113 -10.92 -6.05 1.43
CA PHE A 113 -11.28 -4.67 1.10
C PHE A 113 -11.93 -4.64 -0.28
N LEU A 114 -12.91 -3.75 -0.44
CA LEU A 114 -13.56 -3.45 -1.71
C LEU A 114 -13.86 -1.96 -1.77
N ALA A 115 -13.61 -1.34 -2.92
CA ALA A 115 -13.97 0.05 -3.18
C ALA A 115 -14.53 0.21 -4.60
N SER A 116 -15.38 1.22 -4.79
CA SER A 116 -15.93 1.61 -6.09
C SER A 116 -16.16 3.11 -6.15
N THR A 117 -15.67 3.74 -7.22
CA THR A 117 -15.88 5.18 -7.46
C THR A 117 -17.30 5.46 -7.97
N TYR A 118 -17.95 6.53 -7.48
CA TYR A 118 -19.24 7.00 -7.99
C TYR A 118 -19.34 8.51 -8.21
N GLY A 119 -18.37 9.30 -7.76
CA GLY A 119 -18.43 10.76 -7.84
C GLY A 119 -17.05 11.40 -7.93
N ALA A 120 -16.99 12.65 -8.40
CA ALA A 120 -15.80 13.47 -8.38
C ALA A 120 -16.15 14.96 -8.47
N SER A 121 -15.20 15.81 -8.12
CA SER A 121 -15.34 17.27 -8.11
C SER A 121 -14.06 17.95 -8.60
N GLY A 122 -14.16 19.25 -8.91
CA GLY A 122 -13.05 20.03 -9.42
C GLY A 122 -12.60 19.60 -10.82
N GLU A 123 -11.32 19.75 -11.09
CA GLU A 123 -10.66 19.35 -12.33
C GLU A 123 -10.46 17.82 -12.43
N CYS A 124 -10.79 17.05 -11.39
CA CYS A 124 -10.77 15.58 -11.48
C CYS A 124 -11.85 15.03 -12.43
N VAL A 125 -12.87 15.84 -12.76
CA VAL A 125 -13.89 15.49 -13.76
C VAL A 125 -13.38 15.87 -15.15
N THR A 126 -12.94 14.87 -15.91
CA THR A 126 -12.46 15.07 -17.29
C THR A 126 -13.50 14.59 -18.29
N GLY A 127 -14.08 15.53 -19.05
CA GLY A 127 -15.09 15.22 -20.07
C GLY A 127 -16.38 14.66 -19.48
N ALA A 128 -16.95 13.63 -20.12
CA ALA A 128 -18.26 13.06 -19.77
C ALA A 128 -18.18 11.80 -18.90
N THR A 129 -16.98 11.34 -18.53
CA THR A 129 -16.77 10.10 -17.77
C THR A 129 -16.28 10.39 -16.37
N LEU A 130 -16.83 9.69 -15.39
CA LEU A 130 -16.30 9.72 -14.03
C LEU A 130 -14.88 9.15 -14.00
N PRO A 131 -13.94 9.78 -13.26
CA PRO A 131 -12.62 9.21 -13.07
C PRO A 131 -12.74 7.86 -12.35
N ARG A 132 -11.81 6.95 -12.63
CA ARG A 132 -11.64 5.69 -11.90
C ARG A 132 -10.44 5.81 -10.98
N VAL A 133 -10.50 5.17 -9.82
CA VAL A 133 -9.35 5.01 -8.92
C VAL A 133 -8.85 3.58 -9.04
N ALA A 134 -8.22 3.26 -10.17
CA ALA A 134 -7.92 1.88 -10.55
C ALA A 134 -7.09 1.12 -9.50
N TRP A 135 -6.09 1.76 -8.88
CA TRP A 135 -5.30 1.11 -7.83
C TRP A 135 -6.17 0.76 -6.61
N LEU A 136 -7.06 1.64 -6.18
CA LEU A 136 -7.91 1.43 -5.00
C LEU A 136 -8.98 0.37 -5.27
N GLU A 137 -9.54 0.38 -6.47
CA GLU A 137 -10.51 -0.61 -6.94
C GLU A 137 -9.88 -1.99 -7.21
N SER A 138 -8.55 -2.07 -7.34
CA SER A 138 -7.80 -3.33 -7.45
C SER A 138 -7.46 -3.97 -6.11
N VAL A 139 -7.57 -3.22 -5.00
CA VAL A 139 -7.28 -3.71 -3.66
C VAL A 139 -8.26 -4.82 -3.33
N THR A 140 -7.74 -5.96 -2.88
CA THR A 140 -8.55 -7.07 -2.35
C THR A 140 -8.22 -7.38 -0.90
N GLY A 141 -7.12 -6.83 -0.36
CA GLY A 141 -6.76 -7.04 1.03
C GLY A 141 -5.91 -5.93 1.62
N TYR A 142 -5.80 -5.98 2.95
CA TYR A 142 -5.06 -5.00 3.73
C TYR A 142 -4.37 -5.66 4.93
N ARG A 143 -3.29 -5.05 5.41
CA ARG A 143 -2.55 -5.51 6.60
C ARG A 143 -1.95 -4.34 7.37
N ALA A 144 -1.88 -4.49 8.70
CA ALA A 144 -1.26 -3.50 9.55
C ALA A 144 0.23 -3.31 9.21
N ALA A 145 0.69 -2.07 9.20
CA ALA A 145 2.08 -1.69 8.94
C ALA A 145 2.45 -0.46 9.79
N GLY A 146 3.07 -0.70 10.95
CA GLY A 146 3.30 0.36 11.94
C GLY A 146 1.97 0.93 12.43
N ASP A 147 1.84 2.26 12.37
CA ASP A 147 0.60 2.99 12.70
C ASP A 147 -0.37 3.14 11.52
N GLY A 148 -0.08 2.45 10.40
CA GLY A 148 -0.87 2.53 9.18
C GLY A 148 -1.14 1.16 8.56
N TRP A 149 -1.33 1.16 7.24
CA TRP A 149 -1.79 -0.02 6.51
C TRP A 149 -1.03 -0.19 5.20
N THR A 150 -0.77 -1.44 4.83
CA THR A 150 -0.43 -1.78 3.46
C THR A 150 -1.65 -2.38 2.77
N LEU A 151 -1.95 -1.91 1.56
CA LEU A 151 -3.02 -2.42 0.72
C LEU A 151 -2.42 -3.31 -0.38
N SER A 152 -3.10 -4.42 -0.70
CA SER A 152 -2.63 -5.38 -1.68
C SER A 152 -3.70 -5.82 -2.67
N ASP A 153 -3.28 -6.13 -3.89
CA ASP A 153 -4.13 -6.71 -4.93
C ASP A 153 -4.39 -8.21 -4.72
N SER A 154 -5.13 -8.81 -5.65
CA SER A 154 -5.47 -10.25 -5.66
C SER A 154 -4.27 -11.20 -5.80
N ASN A 155 -3.12 -10.70 -6.25
CA ASN A 155 -1.87 -11.45 -6.35
C ASN A 155 -1.00 -11.31 -5.09
N GLY A 156 -1.44 -10.51 -4.11
CA GLY A 156 -0.67 -10.16 -2.92
C GLY A 156 0.40 -9.10 -3.16
N ALA A 157 0.43 -8.46 -4.34
CA ALA A 157 1.31 -7.34 -4.61
C ALA A 157 0.84 -6.11 -3.84
N VAL A 158 1.77 -5.37 -3.24
CA VAL A 158 1.45 -4.12 -2.54
C VAL A 158 1.11 -3.05 -3.58
N VAL A 159 -0.08 -2.47 -3.47
CA VAL A 159 -0.55 -1.41 -4.38
C VAL A 159 -0.52 -0.02 -3.74
N ALA A 160 -0.57 0.07 -2.41
CA ALA A 160 -0.47 1.34 -1.70
C ALA A 160 -0.07 1.12 -0.24
N THR A 161 0.50 2.16 0.37
CA THR A 161 0.69 2.27 1.82
C THR A 161 -0.06 3.50 2.33
N LEU A 162 -0.76 3.32 3.44
CA LEU A 162 -1.50 4.34 4.16
C LEU A 162 -0.76 4.69 5.45
N THR A 163 -0.49 5.98 5.67
CA THR A 163 0.20 6.47 6.88
C THR A 163 -0.54 7.64 7.51
N LEU A 164 -0.38 7.83 8.81
CA LEU A 164 -0.85 9.03 9.52
C LEU A 164 0.13 10.18 9.26
N ASP A 165 -0.32 11.19 8.53
CA ASP A 165 0.51 12.36 8.19
C ASP A 165 -0.37 13.60 7.94
N GLY A 166 -1.10 14.02 8.99
CA GLY A 166 -1.98 15.18 8.94
C GLY A 166 -3.18 15.01 8.00
N GLY A 167 -3.49 16.06 7.25
CA GLY A 167 -4.63 16.12 6.33
C GLY A 167 -4.35 16.98 5.10
N PRO A 168 -5.23 16.95 4.09
CA PRO A 168 -5.09 17.74 2.88
C PRO A 168 -5.29 19.23 3.17
N ASP A 169 -4.71 20.07 2.31
CA ASP A 169 -5.04 21.48 2.30
C ASP A 169 -6.55 21.68 2.01
N PRO A 170 -7.24 22.59 2.71
CA PRO A 170 -8.66 22.83 2.49
C PRO A 170 -8.96 23.30 1.06
N ILE A 171 -9.91 22.64 0.40
CA ILE A 171 -10.53 23.15 -0.82
C ILE A 171 -11.64 24.13 -0.41
N GLN A 172 -11.59 25.37 -0.90
CA GLN A 172 -12.52 26.44 -0.47
C GLN A 172 -14.02 26.09 -0.60
N THR A 173 -14.37 25.24 -1.55
CA THR A 173 -15.75 24.81 -1.80
C THR A 173 -16.12 23.52 -1.07
N ALA A 174 -15.15 22.84 -0.45
CA ALA A 174 -15.38 21.65 0.35
C ALA A 174 -15.67 22.05 1.80
N ALA A 175 -16.45 21.23 2.49
CA ALA A 175 -16.68 21.44 3.91
C ALA A 175 -15.41 21.11 4.71
N GLU A 176 -15.11 21.94 5.71
CA GLU A 176 -13.90 21.85 6.53
C GLU A 176 -13.71 20.48 7.19
N PHE A 177 -14.80 19.87 7.66
CA PHE A 177 -14.77 18.56 8.33
C PHE A 177 -14.23 17.41 7.45
N TYR A 178 -14.17 17.58 6.13
CA TYR A 178 -13.54 16.58 5.27
C TYR A 178 -12.01 16.56 5.34
N THR A 179 -11.40 17.61 5.91
CA THR A 179 -9.96 17.66 6.20
C THR A 179 -9.61 17.04 7.56
N GLU A 180 -10.61 16.53 8.27
CA GLU A 180 -10.46 15.90 9.57
C GLU A 180 -10.68 14.38 9.49
N PRO A 181 -9.99 13.58 10.33
CA PRO A 181 -10.30 12.18 10.51
C PRO A 181 -11.77 11.95 10.90
N PRO A 182 -12.45 10.95 10.31
CA PRO A 182 -13.78 10.58 10.76
C PRO A 182 -13.79 10.13 12.23
N VAL A 183 -14.88 10.46 12.93
CA VAL A 183 -15.08 10.01 14.31
C VAL A 183 -15.64 8.59 14.31
N ILE A 184 -14.92 7.65 14.93
CA ILE A 184 -15.40 6.27 15.10
C ILE A 184 -16.49 6.24 16.18
N THR A 185 -17.74 6.06 15.74
CA THR A 185 -18.91 5.93 16.63
C THR A 185 -19.25 4.46 16.90
N ASP A 186 -20.08 4.20 17.91
CA ASP A 186 -20.60 2.83 18.16
C ASP A 186 -21.34 2.26 16.95
N LYS A 187 -22.02 3.11 16.17
CA LYS A 187 -22.64 2.69 14.91
C LYS A 187 -21.60 2.21 13.89
N ILE A 188 -20.45 2.89 13.78
CA ILE A 188 -19.38 2.45 12.87
C ILE A 188 -18.79 1.12 13.36
N ARG A 189 -18.55 0.97 14.67
CA ARG A 189 -18.08 -0.29 15.26
C ARG A 189 -19.04 -1.45 15.00
N GLU A 190 -20.34 -1.16 15.05
CA GLU A 190 -21.41 -2.10 14.73
C GLU A 190 -21.35 -2.60 13.28
N GLU A 191 -21.16 -1.70 12.31
CA GLU A 191 -21.04 -2.07 10.87
C GLU A 191 -19.85 -3.00 10.61
N PHE A 192 -18.79 -2.89 11.40
CA PHE A 192 -17.58 -3.72 11.30
C PHE A 192 -17.60 -4.97 12.19
N ARG A 193 -18.75 -5.36 12.76
CA ARG A 193 -18.85 -6.65 13.45
C ARG A 193 -18.74 -7.81 12.46
N GLN A 194 -17.90 -8.79 12.81
CA GLN A 194 -17.73 -9.97 11.97
C GLN A 194 -19.05 -10.73 11.81
N PRO A 195 -19.46 -11.08 10.58
CA PRO A 195 -20.69 -11.79 10.34
C PRO A 195 -20.68 -13.17 11.00
N ALA A 196 -21.87 -13.66 11.35
CA ALA A 196 -22.01 -15.03 11.82
C ALA A 196 -21.55 -16.02 10.72
N PRO A 197 -20.90 -17.13 11.10
CA PRO A 197 -20.44 -18.11 10.13
C PRO A 197 -21.65 -18.71 9.41
N LEU A 198 -21.45 -19.05 8.13
CA LEU A 198 -22.48 -19.73 7.37
C LEU A 198 -22.88 -21.06 8.04
N PRO A 199 -24.16 -21.45 7.99
CA PRO A 199 -24.58 -22.75 8.50
C PRO A 199 -23.82 -23.89 7.82
N ARG A 200 -23.75 -25.04 8.49
CA ARG A 200 -23.15 -26.24 7.89
C ARG A 200 -23.97 -26.70 6.69
N GLY A 201 -23.31 -27.30 5.70
CA GLY A 201 -23.94 -27.83 4.49
C GLY A 201 -24.00 -26.87 3.31
N PHE A 202 -23.57 -25.61 3.50
CA PHE A 202 -23.31 -24.69 2.40
C PHE A 202 -21.90 -24.90 1.85
N THR A 203 -21.76 -24.88 0.53
CA THR A 203 -20.47 -24.92 -0.16
C THR A 203 -20.24 -23.54 -0.78
N PRO A 204 -19.06 -22.91 -0.57
CA PRO A 204 -18.73 -21.66 -1.26
C PRO A 204 -18.90 -21.79 -2.77
N ALA A 205 -19.41 -20.75 -3.41
CA ALA A 205 -19.50 -20.72 -4.87
C ALA A 205 -18.09 -20.74 -5.48
N THR A 206 -17.90 -21.54 -6.51
CA THR A 206 -16.67 -21.54 -7.31
C THR A 206 -16.85 -20.66 -8.56
N PRO A 207 -15.75 -20.29 -9.25
CA PRO A 207 -15.82 -19.52 -10.49
C PRO A 207 -16.72 -20.13 -11.57
N GLU A 208 -16.93 -21.44 -11.55
CA GLU A 208 -17.82 -22.20 -12.45
C GLU A 208 -19.31 -22.09 -12.07
N ASN A 209 -19.62 -21.73 -10.82
CA ASN A 209 -21.00 -21.55 -10.34
C ASN A 209 -21.57 -20.16 -10.64
N LEU A 210 -20.74 -19.21 -11.10
CA LEU A 210 -21.15 -17.83 -11.33
C LEU A 210 -21.92 -17.71 -12.67
N ALA A 211 -23.18 -17.32 -12.60
CA ALA A 211 -23.99 -16.98 -13.77
C ALA A 211 -23.77 -15.50 -14.14
N GLY A 212 -23.34 -15.22 -15.38
CA GLY A 212 -23.23 -13.85 -15.90
C GLY A 212 -21.82 -13.38 -16.25
N ARG A 213 -20.93 -14.29 -16.67
CA ARG A 213 -19.69 -13.88 -17.34
C ARG A 213 -19.96 -13.30 -18.72
#